data_AF-A0AAD9VB61-F1
#
_entry.id   AF-A0AAD9VB61-F1
#
_cell.length_a   1.000
_cell.length_b   1.000
_cell.length_c   1.000
_cell.angle_alpha   90.00
_cell.angle_beta   90.00
_cell.angle_gamma   90.00
#
_symmetry.space_group_name_H-M   'P 1'
#
loop_
_entity.id
_entity.type
_entity.pdbx_description
1 polymer ?
#
loop_
_entity_poly.entity_id
_entity_poly.type
_entity_poly.pdbx_seq_one_letter_code
_entity_poly.pdbx_strand_id
1 'polypeptide(L)'
;MSKAALHFNYNLRRETKQDAQGQPRLSVTYPKYKEGEATVRKARVPASYEYVTEIYQTMITTPRQELKQLAEELKQQVPEPMHSMLEKESREDAIQKYKSRKLKETVICPPTCTEAELQTLMQSQRVQSTTSTRSTGTRSYKCRKCGQPKRGHVCPNNNSDET
;
A
#
# COMPACT_ATOMS: atom_id res chain seq x y z
N MET A 1 -7.35 15.88 9.02
CA MET A 1 -6.45 15.20 8.07
C MET A 1 -5.13 14.87 8.74
N SER A 2 -4.50 13.73 8.43
CA SER A 2 -3.19 13.40 8.99
C SER A 2 -2.08 14.22 8.30
N LYS A 3 -0.97 14.47 9.00
CA LYS A 3 0.23 15.13 8.43
C LYS A 3 0.71 14.44 7.14
N ALA A 4 0.59 13.12 7.09
CA ALA A 4 0.95 12.32 5.92
C ALA A 4 0.04 12.61 4.71
N ALA A 5 -1.28 12.74 4.94
CA ALA A 5 -2.23 13.03 3.86
C ALA A 5 -2.00 14.44 3.27
N LEU A 6 -1.77 15.45 4.12
CA LEU A 6 -1.44 16.81 3.67
C LEU A 6 -0.15 16.82 2.85
N HIS A 7 0.92 16.20 3.36
CA HIS A 7 2.19 16.10 2.65
C HIS A 7 2.01 15.43 1.28
N PHE A 8 1.31 14.30 1.24
CA PHE A 8 1.04 13.56 0.02
C PHE A 8 0.26 14.42 -0.99
N ASN A 9 -0.84 15.05 -0.55
CA ASN A 9 -1.70 15.86 -1.41
C ASN A 9 -0.97 17.05 -2.02
N TYR A 10 -0.22 17.80 -1.21
CA TYR A 10 0.59 18.92 -1.69
C TYR A 10 1.62 18.46 -2.73
N ASN A 11 2.19 17.28 -2.52
CA ASN A 11 3.22 16.72 -3.37
C ASN A 11 2.70 15.89 -4.56
N LEU A 12 1.38 15.76 -4.76
CA LEU A 12 0.80 15.01 -5.88
C LEU A 12 1.05 15.66 -7.24
N ARG A 13 1.10 16.99 -7.29
CA ARG A 13 1.20 17.78 -8.53
C ARG A 13 2.51 18.56 -8.64
N ARG A 14 3.59 18.02 -8.06
CA ARG A 14 4.93 18.62 -8.21
C ARG A 14 5.29 18.82 -9.68
N GLU A 15 5.86 19.98 -9.95
CA GLU A 15 6.35 20.35 -11.27
C GLU A 15 7.46 19.42 -11.76
N THR A 16 7.68 19.45 -13.08
CA THR A 16 8.75 18.72 -13.71
C THR A 16 10.04 19.52 -13.58
N LYS A 17 11.14 18.85 -13.22
CA LYS A 17 12.47 19.47 -13.22
C LYS A 17 12.79 19.99 -14.61
N GLN A 18 13.26 21.22 -14.70
CA GLN A 18 13.75 21.80 -15.94
C GLN A 18 15.28 21.68 -15.97
N ASP A 19 15.83 21.40 -17.15
CA ASP A 19 17.27 21.48 -17.38
C ASP A 19 17.69 22.94 -17.68
N ALA A 20 18.99 23.22 -17.83
CA ALA A 20 19.51 24.59 -18.02
C ALA A 20 18.93 25.35 -19.22
N GLN A 21 18.31 24.64 -20.17
CA GLN A 21 17.65 25.18 -21.37
C GLN A 21 16.12 25.29 -21.19
N GLY A 22 15.60 25.12 -19.98
CA GLY A 22 14.16 25.18 -19.68
C GLY A 22 13.35 23.94 -20.10
N GLN A 23 14.01 22.92 -20.69
CA GLN A 23 13.34 21.71 -21.15
C GLN A 23 13.05 20.73 -19.99
N PRO A 24 11.94 19.98 -20.04
CA PRO A 24 11.57 19.05 -18.98
C PRO A 24 12.51 17.85 -18.93
N ARG A 25 13.13 17.62 -17.77
CA ARG A 25 14.00 16.49 -17.55
C ARG A 25 13.21 15.17 -17.56
N LEU A 26 13.65 14.24 -18.39
CA LEU A 26 13.03 12.92 -18.52
C LEU A 26 13.87 11.85 -17.82
N SER A 27 13.18 10.90 -17.17
CA SER A 27 13.78 9.71 -16.57
C SER A 27 13.36 8.50 -17.39
N VAL A 28 14.35 7.77 -17.92
CA VAL A 28 14.13 6.54 -18.67
C VAL A 28 14.47 5.36 -17.78
N THR A 29 13.57 4.37 -17.73
CA THR A 29 13.79 3.11 -16.99
C THR A 29 13.48 1.95 -17.92
N TYR A 30 14.31 0.92 -17.91
CA TYR A 30 14.16 -0.30 -18.72
C TYR A 30 13.81 -1.48 -17.81
N PRO A 31 12.52 -1.76 -17.56
CA PRO A 31 12.12 -2.84 -16.67
C PRO A 31 12.36 -4.20 -17.33
N LYS A 32 13.00 -5.11 -16.60
CA LYS A 32 13.34 -6.47 -17.10
C LYS A 32 12.12 -7.23 -17.66
N TYR A 33 10.94 -7.05 -17.04
CA TYR A 33 9.72 -7.76 -17.45
C TYR A 33 9.11 -7.25 -18.77
N LYS A 34 9.62 -6.15 -19.34
CA LYS A 34 9.20 -5.64 -20.65
C LYS A 34 10.19 -5.98 -21.77
N GLU A 35 11.06 -6.98 -21.57
CA GLU A 35 11.97 -7.48 -22.61
C GLU A 35 12.87 -6.40 -23.25
N GLY A 36 13.22 -5.36 -22.48
CA GLY A 36 14.05 -4.25 -22.96
C GLY A 36 13.27 -3.02 -23.43
N GLU A 37 11.93 -3.01 -23.38
CA GLU A 37 11.12 -1.83 -23.65
C GLU A 37 11.31 -0.75 -22.56
N ALA A 38 11.50 0.51 -22.97
CA ALA A 38 11.69 1.63 -22.07
C ALA A 38 10.36 2.20 -21.56
N THR A 39 10.37 2.66 -20.31
CA THR A 39 9.34 3.55 -19.76
C THR A 39 9.95 4.92 -19.51
N VAL A 40 9.32 5.96 -20.06
CA VAL A 40 9.76 7.34 -19.91
C VAL A 40 8.80 8.07 -18.98
N ARG A 41 9.35 8.76 -17.97
CA ARG A 41 8.57 9.57 -17.03
C ARG A 41 9.20 10.95 -16.89
N LYS A 42 8.38 11.98 -16.72
CA LYS A 42 8.84 13.32 -16.35
C LYS A 42 9.45 13.27 -14.95
N ALA A 43 10.71 13.69 -14.80
CA ALA A 43 11.38 13.73 -13.50
C ALA A 43 10.81 14.90 -12.69
N ARG A 44 10.15 14.61 -11.58
CA ARG A 44 9.54 15.65 -10.73
C ARG A 44 10.56 16.29 -9.79
N VAL A 45 10.31 17.54 -9.42
CA VAL A 45 11.03 18.27 -8.37
C VAL A 45 10.95 17.49 -7.05
N PRO A 46 11.98 17.55 -6.16
CA PRO A 46 11.92 16.94 -4.83
C PRO A 46 10.71 17.40 -4.01
N ALA A 47 10.36 16.63 -2.99
CA ALA A 47 9.26 16.96 -2.11
C ALA A 47 9.53 18.25 -1.31
N SER A 48 8.50 19.09 -1.18
CA SER A 48 8.56 20.36 -0.43
C SER A 48 7.64 20.31 0.79
N TYR A 49 7.97 21.14 1.78
CA TYR A 49 7.22 21.38 3.02
C TYR A 49 6.71 22.83 3.12
N GLU A 50 6.72 23.61 2.03
CA GLU A 50 6.25 25.01 2.01
C GLU A 50 4.80 25.18 2.46
N TYR A 51 3.94 24.19 2.25
CA TYR A 51 2.59 24.19 2.82
C TYR A 51 2.57 24.35 4.35
N VAL A 52 3.62 23.93 5.06
CA VAL A 52 3.72 24.08 6.51
C VAL A 52 3.85 25.55 6.87
N THR A 53 4.69 26.30 6.17
CA THR A 53 4.87 27.74 6.42
C THR A 53 3.60 28.52 6.11
N GLU A 54 2.91 28.17 5.02
CA GLU A 54 1.62 28.77 4.64
C GLU A 54 0.55 28.53 5.72
N ILE A 55 0.47 27.30 6.26
CA ILE A 55 -0.45 26.96 7.35
C ILE A 55 -0.12 27.79 8.60
N TYR A 56 1.15 27.86 9.01
CA TYR A 56 1.54 28.64 10.18
C TYR A 56 1.24 30.13 10.01
N GLN A 57 1.56 30.69 8.84
CA GLN A 57 1.28 32.07 8.53
C GLN A 57 -0.23 32.34 8.64
N THR A 58 -1.06 31.48 8.05
CA THR A 58 -2.52 31.57 8.12
C THR A 58 -3.01 31.52 9.57
N MET A 59 -2.49 30.59 10.38
CA MET A 59 -2.89 30.44 11.79
C MET A 59 -2.54 31.64 12.68
N ILE A 60 -1.47 32.37 12.34
CA ILE A 60 -1.00 33.52 13.13
C ILE A 60 -1.66 34.82 12.65
N THR A 61 -1.92 34.97 11.35
CA THR A 61 -2.47 36.20 10.77
C THR A 61 -3.99 36.26 10.86
N THR A 62 -4.69 35.13 10.75
CA THR A 62 -6.15 35.12 10.73
C THR A 62 -6.75 35.14 12.15
N PRO A 63 -7.80 35.94 12.39
CA PRO A 63 -8.47 35.99 13.68
C PRO A 63 -9.21 34.67 13.97
N ARG A 64 -9.21 34.27 15.25
CA ARG A 64 -9.82 32.99 15.69
C ARG A 64 -11.30 32.85 15.36
N GLN A 65 -12.04 33.96 15.27
CA GLN A 65 -13.46 33.93 14.94
C GLN A 65 -13.69 33.52 13.48
N GLU A 66 -12.91 34.07 12.56
CA GLU A 66 -12.95 33.72 11.14
C GLU A 66 -12.55 32.26 10.93
N LEU A 67 -11.50 31.78 11.60
CA LEU A 67 -11.11 30.37 11.57
C LEU A 67 -12.23 29.42 12.03
N LYS A 68 -13.07 29.84 12.99
CA LYS A 68 -14.22 29.03 13.43
C LYS A 68 -15.31 28.97 12.36
N GLN A 69 -15.61 30.10 11.73
CA GLN A 69 -16.60 30.17 10.65
C GLN A 69 -16.16 29.31 9.47
N LEU A 70 -14.91 29.45 9.01
CA LEU A 70 -14.33 28.63 7.95
C LEU A 70 -14.35 27.13 8.31
N ALA A 71 -14.10 26.79 9.58
CA ALA A 71 -14.16 25.40 10.01
C ALA A 71 -15.58 24.83 9.96
N GLU A 72 -16.62 25.63 10.23
CA GLU A 72 -18.02 25.22 10.09
C GLU A 72 -18.41 25.06 8.62
N GLU A 73 -18.02 25.99 7.76
CA GLU A 73 -18.24 25.90 6.31
C GLU A 73 -17.58 24.65 5.70
N LEU A 74 -16.32 24.38 6.05
CA LEU A 74 -15.61 23.19 5.56
C LEU A 74 -16.24 21.88 6.04
N LYS A 75 -16.81 21.85 7.26
CA LYS A 75 -17.53 20.67 7.77
C LYS A 75 -18.78 20.40 6.95
N GLN A 76 -19.47 21.42 6.48
CA GLN A 76 -20.67 21.27 5.64
C GLN A 76 -20.35 20.72 4.24
N GLN A 77 -19.12 20.94 3.75
CA GLN A 77 -18.67 20.42 2.45
C GLN A 77 -18.19 18.97 2.49
N VAL A 78 -18.04 18.38 3.68
CA VAL A 78 -17.60 16.97 3.78
C VAL A 78 -18.74 16.10 3.25
N PRO A 79 -18.54 15.34 2.16
CA PRO A 79 -19.57 14.47 1.65
C PRO A 79 -19.88 13.38 2.67
N GLU A 80 -21.13 12.93 2.65
CA GLU A 80 -21.55 11.76 3.42
C GLU A 80 -20.67 10.53 3.08
N PRO A 81 -20.46 9.59 4.02
CA PRO A 81 -19.65 8.41 3.77
C PRO A 81 -20.15 7.65 2.54
N MET A 82 -19.24 7.20 1.67
CA MET A 82 -19.59 6.59 0.38
C MET A 82 -20.69 5.50 0.46
N HIS A 83 -20.76 4.75 1.56
CA HIS A 83 -21.76 3.70 1.78
C HIS A 83 -23.20 4.20 1.95
N SER A 84 -23.42 5.50 2.24
CA SER A 84 -24.75 6.10 2.37
C SER A 84 -25.32 6.50 1.01
N MET A 85 -24.47 6.65 0.00
CA MET A 85 -24.86 6.96 -1.39
C MET A 85 -25.36 5.74 -2.16
N LEU A 86 -25.29 4.55 -1.57
CA LEU A 86 -25.72 3.29 -2.18
C LEU A 86 -27.05 2.85 -1.60
N GLU A 87 -27.98 2.42 -2.46
CA GLU A 87 -29.16 1.71 -2.02
C GLU A 87 -28.74 0.39 -1.35
N LYS A 88 -29.04 0.28 -0.05
CA LYS A 88 -28.72 -0.91 0.72
C LYS A 88 -29.82 -1.93 0.51
N GLU A 89 -29.43 -3.16 0.20
CA GLU A 89 -30.37 -4.28 0.24
C GLU A 89 -30.97 -4.42 1.65
N SER A 90 -32.19 -4.96 1.73
CA SER A 90 -32.84 -5.20 3.01
C SER A 90 -32.03 -6.18 3.86
N ARG A 91 -32.21 -6.12 5.18
CA ARG A 91 -31.51 -7.02 6.10
C ARG A 91 -31.88 -8.47 5.79
N GLU A 92 -33.13 -8.71 5.45
CA GLU A 92 -33.72 -10.01 5.15
C GLU A 92 -33.09 -10.60 3.89
N ASP A 93 -32.98 -9.81 2.82
CA ASP A 93 -32.37 -10.24 1.56
C ASP A 93 -30.89 -10.56 1.71
N ALA A 94 -30.16 -9.74 2.48
CA ALA A 94 -28.75 -9.99 2.80
C ALA A 94 -28.56 -11.34 3.53
N ILE A 95 -29.43 -11.63 4.51
CA ILE A 95 -29.40 -12.90 5.26
C ILE A 95 -29.72 -14.08 4.34
N GLN A 96 -30.71 -13.94 3.45
CA GLN A 96 -31.05 -14.99 2.49
C GLN A 96 -29.92 -15.26 1.49
N LYS A 97 -29.29 -14.22 0.93
CA LYS A 97 -28.10 -14.35 0.07
C LYS A 97 -26.94 -15.03 0.78
N TYR A 98 -26.73 -14.75 2.07
CA TYR A 98 -25.71 -15.45 2.85
C TYR A 98 -26.02 -16.95 2.99
N LYS A 99 -27.25 -17.30 3.40
CA LYS A 99 -27.68 -18.70 3.54
C LYS A 99 -27.58 -19.44 2.21
N SER A 100 -28.04 -18.84 1.11
CA SER A 100 -27.99 -19.45 -0.21
C SER A 100 -26.55 -19.67 -0.69
N ARG A 101 -25.63 -18.72 -0.47
CA ARG A 101 -24.19 -18.94 -0.76
C ARG A 101 -23.60 -20.09 0.06
N LYS A 102 -23.98 -20.21 1.34
CA LYS A 102 -23.45 -21.25 2.22
C LYS A 102 -23.96 -22.65 1.86
N LEU A 103 -25.17 -22.73 1.33
CA LEU A 103 -25.80 -23.97 0.88
C LEU A 103 -25.41 -24.37 -0.55
N LYS A 104 -24.85 -23.45 -1.35
CA LYS A 104 -24.39 -23.78 -2.71
C LYS A 104 -23.23 -24.75 -2.64
N GLU A 105 -23.45 -25.95 -3.17
CA GLU A 105 -22.42 -26.97 -3.36
C GLU A 105 -21.44 -26.52 -4.44
N THR A 106 -20.14 -26.56 -4.15
CA THR A 106 -19.11 -26.26 -5.15
C THR A 106 -18.92 -27.46 -6.05
N VAL A 107 -19.45 -27.40 -7.26
CA VAL A 107 -19.14 -28.38 -8.30
C VAL A 107 -17.65 -28.32 -8.58
N ILE A 108 -16.98 -29.47 -8.48
CA ILE A 108 -15.59 -29.61 -8.94
C ILE A 108 -15.64 -29.42 -10.45
N CYS A 109 -15.22 -28.24 -10.91
CA CYS A 109 -15.08 -28.00 -12.34
C CYS A 109 -14.17 -29.09 -12.92
N PRO A 110 -14.59 -29.79 -13.99
CA PRO A 110 -13.68 -30.71 -14.67
C PRO A 110 -12.44 -29.92 -15.09
N PRO A 111 -11.26 -30.54 -15.07
CA PRO A 111 -10.03 -29.86 -15.45
C PRO A 111 -10.22 -29.24 -16.84
N THR A 112 -10.03 -27.92 -16.93
CA THR A 112 -10.13 -27.16 -18.20
C THR A 112 -8.98 -27.48 -19.16
N CYS A 113 -8.06 -28.34 -18.77
CA CYS A 113 -6.95 -28.82 -19.58
C CYS A 113 -7.04 -30.34 -19.69
N THR A 114 -6.75 -30.85 -20.88
CA THR A 114 -6.53 -32.28 -21.10
C THR A 114 -5.34 -32.76 -20.28
N GLU A 115 -5.29 -34.04 -19.93
CA GLU A 115 -4.23 -34.61 -19.09
C GLU A 115 -2.82 -34.42 -19.70
N ALA A 116 -2.74 -34.38 -21.03
CA ALA A 116 -1.51 -34.07 -21.77
C ALA A 116 -1.03 -32.62 -21.57
N GLU A 117 -1.95 -31.65 -21.58
CA GLU A 117 -1.64 -30.24 -21.33
C GLU A 117 -1.22 -30.01 -19.88
N LEU A 118 -1.85 -30.73 -18.93
CA LEU A 118 -1.49 -30.68 -17.52
C LEU A 118 -0.07 -31.23 -17.28
N GLN A 119 0.27 -32.38 -17.88
CA GLN A 119 1.63 -32.93 -17.79
C GLN A 119 2.68 -32.00 -18.39
N THR A 120 2.36 -31.33 -19.51
CA THR A 120 3.25 -30.37 -20.16
C THR A 120 3.49 -29.13 -19.28
N LEU A 121 2.45 -28.63 -18.61
CA LEU A 121 2.55 -27.53 -17.64
C LEU A 121 3.33 -27.94 -16.38
N MET A 122 3.13 -29.14 -15.86
CA MET A 122 3.86 -29.65 -14.69
C MET A 122 5.35 -29.88 -15.00
N GLN A 123 5.67 -30.37 -16.20
CA GLN A 123 7.05 -30.56 -16.64
C GLN A 123 7.76 -29.21 -16.85
N SER A 124 7.10 -28.22 -17.46
CA SER A 124 7.69 -26.87 -17.63
C SER A 124 7.94 -26.14 -16.30
N GLN A 125 7.12 -26.35 -15.26
CA GLN A 125 7.39 -25.82 -13.91
C GLN A 125 8.58 -26.51 -13.20
N ARG A 126 8.82 -27.80 -13.46
CA ARG A 126 9.91 -28.56 -12.84
C ARG A 126 11.30 -28.14 -13.34
N VAL A 127 11.40 -27.64 -14.56
CA VAL A 127 12.67 -27.16 -15.14
C VAL A 127 13.08 -25.79 -14.57
N GLN A 128 12.14 -25.00 -14.04
CA GLN A 128 12.44 -23.68 -13.46
C GLN A 128 12.70 -23.70 -11.94
N SER A 129 12.51 -24.83 -11.25
CA SER A 129 12.51 -24.90 -9.79
C SER A 129 13.73 -25.61 -9.16
N THR A 130 14.79 -25.89 -9.93
CA THR A 130 16.03 -26.49 -9.41
C THR A 130 16.95 -25.52 -8.65
N THR A 131 16.54 -24.26 -8.39
CA THR A 131 17.33 -23.33 -7.56
C THR A 131 16.56 -22.56 -6.48
N SER A 132 15.41 -23.04 -6.00
CA SER A 132 14.80 -22.41 -4.82
C SER A 132 13.87 -23.31 -4.02
N THR A 133 14.43 -24.07 -3.09
CA THR A 133 13.71 -24.57 -1.91
C THR A 133 13.30 -23.37 -1.04
N ARG A 134 12.11 -22.85 -1.27
CA ARG A 134 11.53 -21.77 -0.48
C ARG A 134 10.93 -22.40 0.79
N SER A 135 11.74 -22.49 1.84
CA SER A 135 11.27 -22.91 3.17
C SER A 135 10.23 -21.90 3.68
N THR A 136 8.96 -22.29 3.70
CA THR A 136 7.89 -21.61 4.45
C THR A 136 8.05 -21.87 5.95
N GLY A 137 9.22 -21.53 6.48
CA GLY A 137 9.43 -21.37 7.91
C GLY A 137 9.45 -19.87 8.19
N THR A 138 8.47 -19.36 8.92
CA THR A 138 8.62 -18.08 9.61
C THR A 138 9.90 -18.19 10.43
N ARG A 139 10.96 -17.47 10.03
CA ARG A 139 12.25 -17.49 10.71
C ARG A 139 12.00 -17.17 12.18
N SER A 140 12.11 -18.16 13.06
CA SER A 140 11.94 -17.96 14.49
C SER A 140 12.97 -16.94 14.94
N TYR A 141 12.51 -15.80 15.45
CA TYR A 141 13.39 -14.71 15.86
C TYR A 141 14.31 -15.17 17.00
N LYS A 142 15.62 -15.11 16.78
CA LYS A 142 16.66 -15.56 17.72
C LYS A 142 17.12 -14.40 18.61
N CYS A 143 17.52 -14.70 19.84
CA CYS A 143 18.14 -13.75 20.75
C CYS A 143 19.48 -13.29 20.18
N ARG A 144 19.70 -11.97 20.11
CA ARG A 144 20.96 -11.41 19.59
C ARG A 144 22.17 -11.71 20.47
N LYS A 145 21.96 -11.94 21.78
CA LYS A 145 23.04 -12.20 22.75
C LYS A 145 23.49 -13.67 22.80
N CYS A 146 22.55 -14.62 22.75
CA CYS A 146 22.85 -16.05 22.91
C CYS A 146 22.42 -16.93 21.72
N GLY A 147 21.82 -16.37 20.67
CA GLY A 147 21.44 -17.10 19.46
C GLY A 147 20.25 -18.07 19.60
N GLN A 148 19.70 -18.27 20.81
CA GLN A 148 18.55 -19.16 21.03
C GLN A 148 17.22 -18.53 20.60
N PRO A 149 16.18 -19.31 20.25
CA PRO A 149 14.87 -18.79 19.87
C PRO A 149 14.27 -17.92 20.98
N LYS A 150 13.77 -16.71 20.69
CA LYS A 150 13.26 -15.80 21.73
C LYS A 150 11.98 -16.27 22.44
N ARG A 151 11.22 -17.19 21.85
CA ARG A 151 9.93 -17.62 22.39
C ARG A 151 10.17 -18.45 23.66
N GLY A 152 9.81 -17.90 24.82
CA GLY A 152 9.99 -18.57 26.12
C GLY A 152 11.42 -18.58 26.68
N HIS A 153 12.36 -17.86 26.06
CA HIS A 153 13.76 -17.84 26.47
C HIS A 153 14.03 -16.73 27.50
N VAL A 154 14.78 -17.08 28.55
CA VAL A 154 15.43 -16.13 29.47
C VAL A 154 16.92 -16.15 29.13
N CYS A 155 17.51 -14.98 28.84
CA CYS A 155 18.90 -14.92 28.40
C CYS A 155 19.85 -15.00 29.60
N PRO A 156 20.77 -15.98 29.67
CA PRO A 156 21.75 -16.05 30.75
C PRO A 156 22.80 -14.93 30.70
N ASN A 157 23.04 -14.31 29.52
CA ASN A 157 24.00 -13.21 29.36
C ASN A 157 23.33 -11.83 29.57
N ASN A 158 22.50 -11.71 30.60
CA ASN A 158 22.01 -10.41 31.06
C ASN A 158 23.13 -9.73 31.86
N ASN A 159 24.16 -9.22 31.19
CA ASN A 159 24.92 -8.11 31.78
C ASN A 159 23.96 -6.93 31.86
N SER A 160 23.39 -6.75 33.05
CA SER A 160 22.93 -5.48 33.57
C SER A 160 24.17 -4.65 33.83
N ASP A 161 24.67 -3.98 32.80
CA ASP A 161 25.63 -2.91 33.02
C ASP A 161 24.82 -1.69 33.46
N GLU A 162 24.71 -1.56 34.78
CA GLU A 162 24.61 -0.27 35.45
C GLU A 162 25.79 0.60 35.01
N THR A 163 25.49 1.72 34.34
CA THR A 163 26.06 3.05 34.61
C THR A 163 25.37 4.09 33.72
#